data_AF-A0A1M5M3U4-F1
#
_entry.id   AF-A0A1M5M3U4-F1
#
_cell.length_a   1.000
_cell.length_b   1.000
_cell.length_c   1.000
_cell.angle_alpha   90.00
_cell.angle_beta   90.00
_cell.angle_gamma   90.00
#
_symmetry.space_group_name_H-M   'P 1'
#
loop_
_entity.id
_entity.type
_entity.pdbx_description
1 polymer ?
#
loop_
_entity_poly.entity_id
_entity_poly.type
_entity_poly.pdbx_seq_one_letter_code
_entity_poly.pdbx_strand_id
1 'polypeptide(L)'
;MANLTPEQAAAVAQQAADAATAAAEAAQQAARAAHQYAAQAGVPGDGGLADATSLALHAATGGAIDPFVFRLSIFVLAIFVGYYVVWQVTPALHTPLMSVTNAISSVIVVGALLAVGVDAVGNTAGHGLAQGFGFVGLILASVNIFGAFLVTSRMLAMYKKKTK
;
A
#
# COMPACT_ATOMS: atom_id res chain seq x y z
N MET A 1 -5.94 39.48 -9.38
CA MET A 1 -6.69 38.20 -9.34
C MET A 1 -7.41 38.10 -10.67
N ALA A 2 -6.93 37.26 -11.59
CA ALA A 2 -7.45 37.22 -12.97
C ALA A 2 -8.86 36.59 -12.97
N ASN A 3 -9.83 37.34 -13.50
CA ASN A 3 -11.24 36.97 -13.54
C ASN A 3 -11.48 36.20 -14.87
N LEU A 4 -11.53 34.88 -14.80
CA LEU A 4 -11.79 34.02 -15.97
C LEU A 4 -13.27 34.12 -16.35
N THR A 5 -13.58 34.28 -17.63
CA THR A 5 -14.98 34.26 -18.10
C THR A 5 -15.56 32.84 -18.00
N PRO A 6 -16.89 32.67 -17.89
CA PRO A 6 -17.52 31.35 -17.73
C PRO A 6 -17.16 30.35 -18.84
N GLU A 7 -16.94 30.85 -20.06
CA GLU A 7 -16.56 30.07 -21.24
C GLU A 7 -15.09 29.59 -21.18
N GLN A 8 -14.18 30.43 -20.67
CA GLN A 8 -12.78 30.07 -20.47
C GLN A 8 -12.60 29.09 -19.30
N ALA A 9 -13.43 29.21 -18.25
CA ALA A 9 -13.45 28.24 -17.16
C ALA A 9 -13.93 26.85 -17.62
N ALA A 10 -14.94 26.80 -18.52
CA ALA A 10 -15.42 25.57 -19.11
C ALA A 10 -14.39 24.92 -20.05
N ALA A 11 -13.69 25.73 -20.86
CA ALA A 11 -12.63 25.24 -21.75
C ALA A 11 -11.43 24.66 -20.98
N VAL A 12 -11.02 25.28 -19.87
CA VAL A 12 -9.95 24.75 -19.00
C VAL A 12 -10.40 23.46 -18.31
N ALA A 13 -11.67 23.37 -17.90
CA ALA A 13 -12.22 22.14 -17.31
C ALA A 13 -12.29 20.99 -18.33
N GLN A 14 -12.68 21.27 -19.58
CA GLN A 14 -12.66 20.29 -20.66
C GLN A 14 -11.24 19.87 -21.03
N GLN A 15 -10.31 20.82 -21.14
CA GLN A 15 -8.91 20.52 -21.41
C GLN A 15 -8.25 19.69 -20.28
N ALA A 16 -8.64 19.91 -19.03
CA ALA A 16 -8.22 19.09 -17.90
C ALA A 16 -8.85 17.68 -17.93
N ALA A 17 -10.10 17.55 -18.37
CA ALA A 17 -10.78 16.27 -18.53
C ALA A 17 -10.19 15.44 -19.70
N ASP A 18 -9.88 16.09 -20.82
CA ASP A 18 -9.24 15.47 -21.97
C ASP A 18 -7.80 15.05 -21.64
N ALA A 19 -7.05 15.89 -20.91
CA ALA A 19 -5.73 15.53 -20.41
C ALA A 19 -5.77 14.36 -19.41
N ALA A 20 -6.80 14.29 -18.56
CA ALA A 20 -6.99 13.18 -17.62
C ALA A 20 -7.34 11.87 -18.36
N THR A 21 -8.11 11.96 -19.45
CA THR A 21 -8.47 10.79 -20.28
C THR A 21 -7.27 10.30 -21.08
N ALA A 22 -6.49 11.21 -21.68
CA ALA A 22 -5.23 10.88 -22.34
C ALA A 22 -4.20 10.27 -21.38
N ALA A 23 -4.13 10.76 -20.14
CA ALA A 23 -3.27 10.18 -19.11
C ALA A 23 -3.75 8.79 -18.66
N ALA A 24 -5.05 8.56 -18.58
CA ALA A 24 -5.64 7.25 -18.28
C ALA A 24 -5.39 6.24 -19.40
N GLU A 25 -5.48 6.67 -20.66
CA GLU A 25 -5.17 5.83 -21.83
C GLU A 25 -3.68 5.50 -21.92
N ALA A 26 -2.80 6.47 -21.67
CA ALA A 26 -1.36 6.24 -21.58
C ALA A 26 -1.01 5.26 -20.44
N ALA A 27 -1.69 5.38 -19.29
CA ALA A 27 -1.53 4.45 -18.17
C ALA A 27 -2.05 3.04 -18.51
N GLN A 28 -3.16 2.92 -19.25
CA GLN A 28 -3.68 1.63 -19.73
C GLN A 28 -2.78 1.00 -20.80
N GLN A 29 -2.18 1.78 -21.69
CA GLN A 29 -1.23 1.30 -22.68
C GLN A 29 0.08 0.83 -22.02
N ALA A 30 0.56 1.57 -21.02
CA ALA A 30 1.70 1.15 -20.21
C ALA A 30 1.41 -0.14 -19.42
N ALA A 31 0.20 -0.29 -18.88
CA ALA A 31 -0.23 -1.52 -18.21
C ALA A 31 -0.32 -2.73 -19.18
N ARG A 32 -0.84 -2.53 -20.40
CA ARG A 32 -0.90 -3.60 -21.43
C ARG A 32 0.49 -3.99 -21.92
N ALA A 33 1.37 -3.02 -22.15
CA ALA A 33 2.75 -3.27 -22.51
C ALA A 33 3.46 -4.05 -21.38
N ALA A 34 3.27 -3.65 -20.12
CA ALA A 34 3.79 -4.36 -18.96
C ALA A 34 3.28 -5.81 -18.87
N HIS A 35 2.00 -6.06 -19.17
CA HIS A 35 1.45 -7.42 -19.25
C HIS A 35 2.04 -8.25 -20.40
N GLN A 36 2.33 -7.63 -21.55
CA GLN A 36 2.97 -8.31 -22.68
C GLN A 36 4.44 -8.67 -22.38
N TYR A 37 5.18 -7.79 -21.72
CA TYR A 37 6.55 -8.06 -21.28
C TYR A 37 6.60 -9.10 -20.14
N ALA A 38 5.64 -9.08 -19.22
CA ALA A 38 5.51 -10.10 -18.18
C ALA A 38 5.19 -11.49 -18.76
N ALA A 39 4.32 -11.56 -19.79
CA ALA A 39 4.03 -12.79 -20.51
C ALA A 39 5.24 -13.33 -21.29
N GLN A 40 6.11 -12.45 -21.79
CA GLN A 40 7.30 -12.82 -22.54
C GLN A 40 8.50 -13.20 -21.63
N ALA A 41 8.52 -12.69 -20.39
CA ALA A 41 9.56 -12.95 -19.40
C ALA A 41 9.24 -14.11 -18.44
N GLY A 42 8.04 -14.69 -18.49
CA GLY A 42 7.64 -15.84 -17.66
C GLY A 42 7.59 -15.55 -16.16
N VAL A 43 7.41 -14.28 -15.76
CA VAL A 43 7.38 -13.86 -14.35
C VAL A 43 5.97 -14.03 -13.78
N PRO A 44 5.78 -14.80 -12.70
CA PRO A 44 4.47 -14.98 -12.07
C PRO A 44 3.91 -13.64 -11.55
N GLY A 45 2.67 -13.34 -11.93
CA GLY A 45 1.99 -12.05 -11.73
C GLY A 45 1.43 -11.84 -10.33
N ASP A 46 2.25 -12.03 -9.30
CA ASP A 46 1.79 -12.11 -7.91
C ASP A 46 1.88 -10.77 -7.14
N GLY A 47 2.46 -9.73 -7.75
CA GLY A 47 2.67 -8.42 -7.13
C GLY A 47 1.81 -7.31 -7.72
N GLY A 48 0.84 -6.81 -6.94
CA GLY A 48 0.08 -5.60 -7.24
C GLY A 48 0.94 -4.32 -7.18
N LEU A 49 0.28 -3.15 -7.28
CA LEU A 49 0.74 -1.74 -7.32
C LEU A 49 2.24 -1.42 -7.06
N ALA A 50 2.89 -2.06 -6.10
CA ALA A 50 4.33 -2.02 -5.88
C ALA A 50 5.16 -2.48 -7.09
N ASP A 51 4.75 -3.53 -7.80
CA ASP A 51 5.47 -4.00 -8.99
C ASP A 51 5.27 -3.06 -10.16
N ALA A 52 4.06 -2.52 -10.33
CA ALA A 52 3.79 -1.48 -11.32
C ALA A 52 4.59 -0.19 -11.07
N THR A 53 4.70 0.23 -9.80
CA THR A 53 5.51 1.39 -9.41
C THR A 53 7.00 1.12 -9.61
N SER A 54 7.46 -0.08 -9.26
CA SER A 54 8.85 -0.49 -9.44
C SER A 54 9.23 -0.56 -10.92
N LEU A 55 8.36 -1.12 -11.78
CA LEU A 55 8.58 -1.24 -13.22
C LEU A 55 8.57 0.13 -13.91
N ALA A 56 7.65 1.03 -13.51
CA ALA A 56 7.60 2.39 -14.04
C ALA A 56 8.87 3.19 -13.68
N LEU A 57 9.38 3.07 -12.45
CA LEU A 57 10.65 3.69 -12.06
C LEU A 57 11.85 2.99 -12.70
N HIS A 58 11.80 1.68 -12.88
CA HIS A 58 12.88 0.90 -13.51
C HIS A 58 13.00 1.24 -15.01
N ALA A 59 11.87 1.45 -15.69
CA ALA A 59 11.82 2.01 -17.04
C ALA A 59 12.31 3.47 -17.08
N ALA A 60 11.92 4.30 -16.10
CA ALA A 60 12.39 5.68 -15.99
C ALA A 60 13.90 5.81 -15.66
N THR A 61 14.50 4.77 -15.06
CA THR A 61 15.93 4.70 -14.73
C THR A 61 16.76 3.89 -15.74
N GLY A 62 16.15 3.46 -16.86
CA GLY A 62 16.84 2.76 -17.95
C GLY A 62 17.30 1.33 -17.61
N GLY A 63 16.66 0.66 -16.64
CA GLY A 63 17.01 -0.70 -16.24
C GLY A 63 18.27 -0.83 -15.39
N ALA A 64 18.81 0.28 -14.85
CA ALA A 64 20.10 0.28 -14.16
C ALA A 64 20.05 -0.25 -12.70
N ILE A 65 18.86 -0.38 -12.09
CA ILE A 65 18.74 -0.66 -10.64
C ILE A 65 17.92 -1.92 -10.39
N ASP A 66 18.59 -3.05 -10.17
CA ASP A 66 17.97 -4.35 -9.88
C ASP A 66 16.78 -4.24 -8.88
N PRO A 67 15.60 -4.83 -9.17
CA PRO A 67 14.41 -4.75 -8.31
C PRO A 67 14.66 -5.19 -6.86
N PHE A 68 15.60 -6.12 -6.64
CA PHE A 68 16.02 -6.52 -5.30
C PHE A 68 16.75 -5.38 -4.60
N VAL A 69 17.74 -4.75 -5.26
CA VAL A 69 18.48 -3.60 -4.70
C VAL A 69 17.54 -2.44 -4.39
N PHE A 70 16.53 -2.23 -5.23
CA PHE A 70 15.47 -1.24 -4.99
C PHE A 70 14.65 -1.55 -3.73
N ARG A 71 14.10 -2.76 -3.61
CA ARG A 71 13.32 -3.20 -2.43
C ARG A 71 14.17 -3.18 -1.16
N LEU A 72 15.44 -3.57 -1.26
CA LEU A 72 16.40 -3.52 -0.16
C LEU A 72 16.69 -2.08 0.27
N SER A 73 16.82 -1.15 -0.67
CA SER A 73 17.02 0.28 -0.37
C SER A 73 15.83 0.86 0.39
N ILE A 74 14.59 0.56 -0.04
CA ILE A 74 13.37 0.96 0.67
C ILE A 74 13.35 0.36 2.09
N PHE A 75 13.69 -0.92 2.23
CA PHE A 75 13.74 -1.59 3.54
C PHE A 75 14.73 -0.91 4.50
N VAL A 76 15.95 -0.61 4.04
CA VAL A 76 16.98 0.09 4.84
C VAL A 76 16.52 1.49 5.21
N LEU A 77 15.98 2.26 4.26
CA LEU A 77 15.44 3.60 4.53
C LEU A 77 14.28 3.56 5.54
N ALA A 78 13.40 2.57 5.45
CA ALA A 78 12.30 2.38 6.38
C ALA A 78 12.78 2.10 7.82
N ILE A 79 13.89 1.36 8.00
CA ILE A 79 14.52 1.15 9.32
C ILE A 79 14.99 2.48 9.91
N PHE A 80 15.69 3.31 9.12
CA PHE A 80 16.14 4.62 9.59
C PHE A 80 14.96 5.50 10.01
N VAL A 81 13.92 5.59 9.17
CA VAL A 81 12.71 6.34 9.49
C VAL A 81 12.05 5.80 10.77
N GLY A 82 11.90 4.49 10.91
CA GLY A 82 11.33 3.86 12.10
C GLY A 82 12.10 4.17 13.38
N TYR A 83 13.44 4.13 13.32
CA TYR A 83 14.29 4.51 14.45
C TYR A 83 14.05 5.95 14.89
N TYR A 84 14.11 6.91 13.95
CA TYR A 84 13.88 8.32 14.26
C TYR A 84 12.47 8.57 14.79
N VAL A 85 11.44 7.95 14.23
CA VAL A 85 10.04 8.14 14.67
C VAL A 85 9.85 7.68 16.13
N VAL A 86 10.41 6.53 16.52
CA VAL A 86 10.26 6.02 17.89
C VAL A 86 11.10 6.83 18.88
N TRP A 87 12.26 7.34 18.49
CA TRP A 87 13.14 8.10 19.38
C TRP A 87 12.61 9.51 19.71
N GLN A 88 11.72 10.06 18.87
CA GLN A 88 11.15 11.40 19.03
C GLN A 88 9.88 11.44 19.90
N VAL A 89 9.56 10.37 20.64
CA VAL A 89 8.36 10.30 21.50
C VAL A 89 8.66 10.70 22.94
N THR A 90 7.68 11.29 23.62
CA THR A 90 7.84 11.66 25.03
C THR A 90 7.81 10.41 25.94
N PRO A 91 8.57 10.37 27.05
CA PRO A 91 8.67 9.16 27.89
C PRO A 91 7.35 8.65 28.46
N ALA A 92 6.37 9.54 28.67
CA ALA A 92 5.03 9.18 29.11
C ALA A 92 4.24 8.34 28.09
N LEU A 93 4.69 8.31 26.83
CA LEU A 93 4.02 7.63 25.72
C LEU A 93 4.64 6.28 25.37
N HIS A 94 5.68 5.78 26.06
CA HIS A 94 6.24 4.46 25.72
C HIS A 94 5.22 3.32 25.82
N THR A 95 4.35 3.35 26.84
CA THR A 95 3.29 2.33 27.00
C THR A 95 2.18 2.46 25.94
N PRO A 96 1.64 3.66 25.63
CA PRO A 96 0.79 3.86 24.46
C PRO A 96 1.46 3.49 23.13
N LEU A 97 2.75 3.80 22.96
CA LEU A 97 3.50 3.54 21.74
C LEU A 97 3.66 2.04 21.52
N MET A 98 3.90 1.27 22.58
CA MET A 98 3.91 -0.20 22.51
C MET A 98 2.58 -0.74 21.95
N SER A 99 1.44 -0.17 22.36
CA SER A 99 0.12 -0.53 21.85
C SER A 99 -0.06 -0.14 20.37
N VAL A 100 0.43 1.04 19.97
CA VAL A 100 0.38 1.49 18.57
C VAL A 100 1.26 0.61 17.68
N THR A 101 2.46 0.21 18.12
CA THR A 101 3.32 -0.70 17.35
C THR A 101 2.68 -2.07 17.16
N ASN A 102 1.86 -2.52 18.11
CA ASN A 102 1.06 -3.75 17.95
C ASN A 102 -0.07 -3.57 16.92
N ALA A 103 -0.66 -2.38 16.80
CA ALA A 103 -1.61 -2.10 15.73
C ALA A 103 -0.93 -2.06 14.35
N ILE A 104 0.26 -1.45 14.25
CA ILE A 104 1.01 -1.35 12.99
C ILE A 104 1.45 -2.73 12.48
N SER A 105 1.82 -3.65 13.37
CA SER A 105 2.20 -5.02 12.97
C SER A 105 1.07 -5.80 12.29
N SER A 106 -0.18 -5.33 12.39
CA SER A 106 -1.34 -5.92 11.71
C SER A 106 -1.36 -5.70 10.18
N VAL A 107 -0.31 -5.10 9.60
CA VAL A 107 -0.11 -5.04 8.13
C VAL A 107 -0.16 -6.41 7.45
N ILE A 108 0.05 -7.49 8.21
CA ILE A 108 -0.13 -8.89 7.77
C ILE A 108 -1.50 -9.17 7.12
N VAL A 109 -2.53 -8.37 7.40
CA VAL A 109 -3.85 -8.47 6.76
C VAL A 109 -3.77 -8.35 5.23
N VAL A 110 -2.83 -7.56 4.72
CA VAL A 110 -2.61 -7.41 3.26
C VAL A 110 -2.16 -8.74 2.66
N GLY A 111 -1.24 -9.45 3.32
CA GLY A 111 -0.80 -10.77 2.87
C GLY A 111 -1.92 -11.81 2.94
N ALA A 112 -2.74 -11.78 4.00
CA ALA A 112 -3.89 -12.67 4.13
C ALA A 112 -4.95 -12.43 3.03
N LEU A 113 -5.24 -11.17 2.69
CA LEU A 113 -6.16 -10.81 1.61
C LEU A 113 -5.64 -11.28 0.24
N LEU A 114 -4.34 -11.10 -0.02
CA LEU A 114 -3.71 -11.63 -1.24
C LEU A 114 -3.82 -13.16 -1.31
N ALA A 115 -3.58 -13.87 -0.20
CA ALA A 115 -3.67 -15.32 -0.13
C ALA A 115 -5.10 -15.88 -0.29
N VAL A 116 -6.13 -15.14 0.15
CA VAL A 116 -7.54 -15.51 -0.09
C VAL A 116 -7.97 -15.16 -1.51
N GLY A 117 -7.43 -14.09 -2.10
CA GLY A 117 -7.77 -13.59 -3.43
C GLY A 117 -7.14 -14.34 -4.61
N VAL A 118 -6.30 -15.35 -4.36
CA VAL A 118 -5.52 -16.08 -5.39
C VAL A 118 -6.41 -16.72 -6.47
N ASP A 119 -7.66 -17.07 -6.14
CA ASP A 119 -8.63 -17.66 -7.08
C ASP A 119 -9.00 -16.73 -8.26
N ALA A 120 -8.75 -15.41 -8.16
CA ALA A 120 -8.99 -14.47 -9.25
C ALA A 120 -7.93 -14.50 -10.36
N VAL A 121 -6.78 -15.15 -10.16
CA VAL A 121 -5.60 -14.98 -11.05
C VAL A 121 -5.08 -16.27 -11.71
N GLY A 122 -5.38 -17.49 -11.23
CA GLY A 122 -4.97 -18.65 -12.02
C GLY A 122 -5.12 -20.02 -11.38
N ASN A 123 -6.07 -20.79 -11.91
CA ASN A 123 -6.37 -22.18 -11.59
C ASN A 123 -5.10 -23.09 -11.63
N THR A 124 -4.41 -23.25 -10.50
CA THR A 124 -3.29 -24.20 -10.33
C THR A 124 -3.53 -25.11 -9.12
N ALA A 125 -3.19 -26.39 -9.26
CA ALA A 125 -3.45 -27.41 -8.24
C ALA A 125 -2.75 -27.06 -6.90
N GLY A 126 -3.52 -26.63 -5.89
CA GLY A 126 -3.02 -26.18 -4.58
C GLY A 126 -3.84 -25.09 -3.88
N HIS A 127 -4.79 -24.46 -4.60
CA HIS A 127 -5.55 -23.27 -4.16
C HIS A 127 -6.30 -23.42 -2.83
N GLY A 128 -6.90 -24.59 -2.55
CA GLY A 128 -7.73 -24.77 -1.36
C GLY A 128 -6.97 -24.61 -0.03
N LEU A 129 -5.68 -24.98 -0.01
CA LEU A 129 -4.86 -24.82 1.20
C LEU A 129 -4.41 -23.38 1.39
N ALA A 130 -3.93 -22.72 0.33
CA ALA A 130 -3.54 -21.31 0.39
C ALA A 130 -4.71 -20.40 0.78
N GLN A 131 -5.89 -20.64 0.21
CA GLN A 131 -7.12 -19.92 0.54
C GLN A 131 -7.60 -20.25 1.96
N GLY A 132 -7.53 -21.52 2.39
CA GLY A 132 -7.87 -21.93 3.75
C GLY A 132 -6.98 -21.26 4.80
N PHE A 133 -5.66 -21.28 4.60
CA PHE A 133 -4.71 -20.60 5.47
C PHE A 133 -4.83 -19.08 5.39
N GLY A 134 -5.12 -18.53 4.21
CA GLY A 134 -5.40 -17.10 4.02
C GLY A 134 -6.66 -16.67 4.80
N PHE A 135 -7.72 -17.48 4.78
CA PHE A 135 -8.97 -17.20 5.49
C PHE A 135 -8.77 -17.24 7.00
N VAL A 136 -8.08 -18.26 7.52
CA VAL A 136 -7.68 -18.32 8.94
C VAL A 136 -6.78 -17.13 9.29
N GLY A 137 -5.81 -16.81 8.43
CA GLY A 137 -4.93 -15.67 8.58
C GLY A 137 -5.68 -14.35 8.63
N LEU A 138 -6.74 -14.19 7.82
CA LEU A 138 -7.59 -13.00 7.79
C LEU A 138 -8.39 -12.84 9.09
N ILE A 139 -8.91 -13.93 9.64
CA ILE A 139 -9.59 -13.94 10.96
C ILE A 139 -8.60 -13.52 12.05
N LEU A 140 -7.42 -14.14 12.09
CA LEU A 140 -6.39 -13.84 13.10
C LEU A 140 -5.88 -12.39 12.99
N ALA A 141 -5.66 -11.90 11.77
CA ALA A 141 -5.28 -10.51 11.51
C ALA A 141 -6.38 -9.55 11.98
N SER A 142 -7.66 -9.87 11.71
CA SER A 142 -8.79 -9.04 12.15
C SER A 142 -8.84 -8.93 13.68
N VAL A 143 -8.66 -10.04 14.41
CA VAL A 143 -8.61 -10.03 15.88
C VAL A 143 -7.47 -9.14 16.39
N ASN A 144 -6.29 -9.19 15.75
CA ASN A 144 -5.16 -8.35 16.11
C ASN A 144 -5.47 -6.85 15.90
N ILE A 145 -6.03 -6.49 14.73
CA ILE A 145 -6.45 -5.12 14.40
C ILE A 145 -7.43 -4.59 15.46
N PHE A 146 -8.55 -5.28 15.65
CA PHE A 146 -9.61 -4.80 16.56
C PHE A 146 -9.16 -4.81 18.02
N GLY A 147 -8.40 -5.82 18.44
CA GLY A 147 -7.84 -5.91 19.78
C GLY A 147 -6.85 -4.78 20.07
N ALA A 148 -5.95 -4.49 19.13
CA ALA A 148 -4.96 -3.43 19.28
C ALA A 148 -5.62 -2.04 19.39
N PHE A 149 -6.64 -1.74 18.58
CA PHE A 149 -7.33 -0.45 18.65
C PHE A 149 -8.21 -0.29 19.90
N LEU A 150 -8.88 -1.35 20.36
CA LEU A 150 -9.66 -1.32 21.61
C LEU A 150 -8.78 -1.09 22.84
N VAL A 151 -7.63 -1.76 22.92
CA VAL A 151 -6.71 -1.59 24.05
C VAL A 151 -6.05 -0.20 24.00
N THR A 152 -5.61 0.24 22.83
CA THR A 152 -5.00 1.57 22.65
C THR A 152 -5.98 2.68 23.02
N SER A 153 -7.24 2.58 22.58
CA SER A 153 -8.27 3.59 22.91
C SER A 153 -8.59 3.63 24.40
N ARG A 154 -8.64 2.48 25.09
CA ARG A 154 -8.78 2.42 26.56
C ARG A 154 -7.57 3.03 27.27
N MET A 155 -6.35 2.77 26.78
CA MET A 155 -5.13 3.35 27.34
C MET A 155 -5.07 4.87 27.17
N LEU A 156 -5.42 5.39 25.99
CA LEU A 156 -5.45 6.82 25.72
C LEU A 156 -6.60 7.54 26.40
N ALA A 157 -7.73 6.86 26.63
CA ALA A 157 -8.86 7.42 27.38
C ALA A 157 -8.50 7.73 28.85
N MET A 158 -7.54 7.01 29.44
CA MET A 158 -7.06 7.28 30.80
C MET A 158 -6.22 8.58 30.91
N TYR A 159 -5.77 9.13 29.77
CA TYR A 159 -5.06 10.42 29.72
C TYR A 159 -5.97 11.61 29.40
N LYS A 160 -7.26 11.38 29.10
CA LYS A 160 -8.23 12.47 28.92
C LYS A 160 -8.64 13.02 30.28
N LYS A 161 -8.40 14.31 30.51
CA LYS A 161 -8.90 15.04 31.68
C LYS A 161 -10.44 14.95 31.69
N LYS A 162 -11.04 14.55 32.82
CA LYS A 162 -12.49 14.64 33.02
C LYS A 162 -12.92 16.06 32.70
N THR A 163 -13.72 16.23 31.65
CA THR A 163 -14.50 17.46 31.45
C THR A 163 -15.37 17.63 32.68
N LYS A 164 -15.18 18.73 33.42
CA LYS A 164 -16.03 19.12 34.54
C LYS A 164 -17.40 19.52 34.02
#